data_AF-A0A6V7LBI1-F1
#
_entry.id   AF-A0A6V7LBI1-F1
#
_cell.length_a   1.000
_cell.length_b   1.000
_cell.length_c   1.000
_cell.angle_alpha   90.00
_cell.angle_beta   90.00
_cell.angle_gamma   90.00
#
_symmetry.space_group_name_H-M   'P 1'
#
loop_
_entity.id
_entity.type
_entity.pdbx_description
1 polymer ?
#
loop_
_entity_poly.entity_id
_entity_poly.type
_entity_poly.pdbx_seq_one_letter_code
_entity_poly.pdbx_strand_id
1 'polypeptide(L)'
;MSILPASFIKVCGRRDPNLNECVRNAVDTLRPRIKVGIPELDAPSVEPFSIPEGLPLVDSPDLKAYATNIKLYGFADFKLTNVNVDIANKKIDVGVHIDSLRLVGDYDVNTRVVVPVNVKGPVQIDV
;
A
#
# COMPACT_ATOMS: atom_id res chain seq x y z
N MET A 1 0.25 7.28 -35.28
CA MET A 1 -0.51 6.14 -34.76
C MET A 1 -0.93 6.52 -33.35
N SER A 2 -2.14 7.05 -33.19
CA SER A 2 -2.64 7.49 -31.89
C SER A 2 -2.95 6.25 -31.08
N ILE A 3 -2.18 5.98 -30.02
CA ILE A 3 -2.52 4.96 -29.04
C ILE A 3 -3.80 5.45 -28.37
N LEU A 4 -4.94 4.87 -28.77
CA LEU A 4 -6.19 5.13 -28.06
C LEU A 4 -6.01 4.54 -26.66
N PRO A 5 -6.17 5.35 -25.59
CA PRO A 5 -6.14 4.81 -24.25
C PRO A 5 -7.23 3.75 -24.14
N ALA A 6 -6.93 2.69 -23.40
CA ALA A 6 -7.90 1.62 -23.19
C ALA A 6 -9.22 2.22 -22.71
N SER A 7 -10.35 1.70 -23.21
CA SER A 7 -11.68 2.35 -23.08
C SER A 7 -12.13 2.59 -21.63
N PHE A 8 -11.49 1.92 -20.67
CA PHE A 8 -11.75 2.07 -19.23
C PHE A 8 -10.93 3.18 -18.55
N ILE A 9 -9.95 3.79 -19.23
CA ILE A 9 -9.19 4.93 -18.70
C ILE A 9 -9.85 6.22 -19.18
N LYS A 10 -10.40 6.98 -18.22
CA LYS A 10 -10.91 8.32 -18.50
C LYS A 10 -9.75 9.27 -18.76
N VAL A 11 -9.72 9.87 -19.96
CA VAL A 11 -8.69 10.83 -20.36
C VAL A 11 -9.03 12.21 -19.82
N CYS A 12 -8.04 12.85 -19.18
CA CYS A 12 -8.13 14.23 -18.72
C CYS A 12 -7.31 15.16 -19.61
N GLY A 13 -7.92 16.24 -20.10
CA GLY A 13 -7.26 17.21 -20.96
C GLY A 13 -6.28 18.07 -20.18
N ARG A 14 -5.06 18.28 -20.69
CA ARG A 14 -4.04 19.12 -20.03
C ARG A 14 -4.44 20.60 -19.84
N ARG A 15 -5.46 21.06 -20.55
CA ARG A 15 -5.99 22.43 -20.47
C ARG A 15 -7.36 22.48 -19.77
N ASP A 16 -7.78 21.37 -19.17
CA ASP A 16 -9.02 21.31 -18.40
C ASP A 16 -8.88 22.23 -17.16
N PRO A 17 -9.74 23.24 -16.99
CA PRO A 17 -9.71 24.08 -15.79
C PRO A 17 -9.97 23.29 -14.51
N ASN A 18 -10.59 22.11 -14.59
CA ASN A 18 -10.88 21.21 -13.48
C ASN A 18 -10.02 19.93 -13.50
N LEU A 19 -8.77 20.04 -13.99
CA LEU A 19 -7.86 18.90 -14.18
C LEU A 19 -7.74 18.01 -12.93
N ASN A 20 -7.61 18.60 -11.75
CA ASN A 20 -7.49 17.87 -10.49
C ASN A 20 -8.70 16.95 -10.24
N GLU A 21 -9.91 17.47 -10.46
CA GLU A 21 -11.15 16.72 -10.29
C GLU A 21 -11.30 15.65 -11.38
N CYS A 22 -10.96 15.97 -12.63
CA CYS A 22 -10.96 14.97 -13.70
C CYS A 22 -10.06 13.78 -13.36
N VAL A 23 -8.83 14.05 -12.92
CA VAL A 23 -7.83 13.02 -12.58
C VAL A 23 -8.29 12.21 -11.37
N ARG A 24 -8.83 12.87 -10.34
CA ARG A 24 -9.45 12.19 -9.18
C ARG A 24 -10.52 11.19 -9.63
N ASN A 25 -11.48 11.64 -10.44
CA ASN A 25 -12.57 10.81 -10.94
C ASN A 25 -12.06 9.68 -11.85
N ALA A 26 -11.02 9.92 -12.64
CA ALA A 26 -10.39 8.90 -13.47
C ALA A 26 -9.76 7.80 -12.62
N VAL A 27 -9.03 8.15 -11.55
CA VAL A 27 -8.43 7.19 -10.62
C VAL A 27 -9.51 6.41 -9.86
N ASP A 28 -10.56 7.07 -9.36
CA ASP A 28 -11.66 6.40 -8.65
C ASP A 28 -12.38 5.38 -9.54
N THR A 29 -12.57 5.72 -10.82
CA THR A 29 -13.16 4.79 -11.82
C THR A 29 -12.23 3.63 -12.14
N LEU A 30 -10.92 3.85 -12.10
CA LEU A 30 -9.92 2.84 -12.43
C LEU A 30 -9.61 1.91 -11.26
N ARG A 31 -9.87 2.33 -10.01
CA ARG A 31 -9.56 1.60 -8.77
C ARG A 31 -9.98 0.13 -8.76
N PRO A 32 -11.21 -0.28 -9.21
CA PRO A 32 -11.59 -1.69 -9.24
C PRO A 32 -10.70 -2.53 -10.17
N ARG A 33 -10.20 -1.95 -11.26
CA ARG A 33 -9.26 -2.61 -12.17
C ARG A 33 -7.85 -2.65 -11.59
N ILE A 34 -7.39 -1.57 -10.96
CA ILE A 34 -6.10 -1.55 -10.25
C ILE A 34 -6.05 -2.68 -9.20
N LYS A 35 -7.14 -2.88 -8.46
CA LYS A 35 -7.28 -3.96 -7.47
C LYS A 35 -6.94 -5.34 -8.05
N VAL A 36 -7.52 -5.68 -9.20
CA VAL A 36 -7.34 -7.01 -9.84
C VAL A 36 -6.18 -7.09 -10.84
N GLY A 37 -5.60 -5.95 -11.19
CA GLY A 37 -4.59 -5.81 -12.25
C GLY A 37 -5.18 -5.45 -13.60
N ILE A 38 -4.33 -4.97 -14.51
CA ILE A 38 -4.67 -4.58 -15.87
C ILE A 38 -3.70 -5.28 -16.82
N PRO A 39 -3.98 -6.54 -17.21
CA PRO A 39 -3.07 -7.35 -18.03
C PRO A 39 -2.72 -6.72 -19.38
N GLU A 40 -3.66 -5.96 -19.98
CA GLU A 40 -3.42 -5.29 -21.26
C GLU A 40 -2.38 -4.16 -21.19
N LEU A 41 -2.03 -3.74 -19.97
CA LEU A 41 -1.00 -2.74 -19.68
C LEU A 41 0.18 -3.31 -18.90
N ASP A 42 0.29 -4.65 -18.81
CA ASP A 42 1.28 -5.34 -17.97
C ASP A 42 1.27 -4.88 -16.50
N ALA A 43 0.13 -4.38 -16.02
CA ALA A 43 -0.01 -3.92 -14.64
C ALA A 43 -0.50 -5.08 -13.76
N PRO A 44 0.27 -5.53 -12.77
CA PRO A 44 -0.16 -6.61 -11.88
C PRO A 44 -1.28 -6.14 -10.95
N SER A 45 -1.93 -7.10 -10.30
CA SER A 45 -2.84 -6.81 -9.19
C SER A 45 -2.08 -6.14 -8.03
N VAL A 46 -2.72 -5.16 -7.39
CA VAL A 46 -2.20 -4.53 -6.17
C VAL A 46 -2.75 -5.18 -4.89
N GLU A 47 -3.60 -6.22 -4.98
CA GLU A 47 -4.16 -6.89 -3.81
C GLU A 47 -4.35 -8.41 -4.01
N PRO A 48 -3.69 -9.25 -3.19
CA PRO A 48 -2.73 -8.89 -2.16
C PRO A 48 -1.47 -8.26 -2.76
N PHE A 49 -0.93 -7.23 -2.12
CA PHE A 49 0.39 -6.71 -2.46
C PHE A 49 1.45 -7.58 -1.79
N SER A 50 2.27 -8.25 -2.60
CA SER A 50 3.34 -9.12 -2.11
C SER A 50 4.66 -8.37 -1.96
N ILE A 51 5.40 -8.67 -0.89
CA ILE A 51 6.77 -8.19 -0.68
C ILE A 51 7.70 -9.41 -0.71
N PRO A 52 8.26 -9.76 -1.88
CA PRO A 52 9.05 -10.98 -2.06
C PRO A 52 10.34 -11.00 -1.24
N GLU A 53 10.98 -9.85 -1.06
CA GLU A 53 12.27 -9.71 -0.39
C GLU A 53 12.17 -9.90 1.13
N GLY A 54 10.95 -9.94 1.68
CA GLY A 54 10.70 -9.92 3.11
C GLY A 54 10.93 -8.54 3.73
N LEU A 55 10.69 -8.44 5.05
CA LEU A 55 10.78 -7.20 5.80
C LEU A 55 11.53 -7.44 7.10
N PRO A 56 12.68 -6.78 7.35
CA PRO A 56 13.29 -6.77 8.67
C PRO A 56 12.34 -6.05 9.64
N LEU A 57 11.90 -6.73 10.69
CA LEU A 57 11.05 -6.18 11.73
C LEU A 57 11.90 -5.61 12.88
N VAL A 58 12.95 -6.34 13.24
CA VAL A 58 13.95 -5.94 14.24
C VAL A 58 15.31 -6.42 13.77
N ASP A 59 16.31 -5.54 13.81
CA ASP A 59 17.70 -5.92 13.53
C ASP A 59 18.61 -5.39 14.63
N SER A 60 18.86 -6.22 15.64
CA SER A 60 19.76 -5.90 16.76
C SER A 60 20.63 -7.11 17.12
N PRO A 61 21.74 -6.93 17.85
CA PRO A 61 22.63 -8.03 18.22
C PRO A 61 21.96 -9.16 19.01
N ASP A 62 21.01 -8.82 19.90
CA ASP A 62 20.37 -9.78 20.81
C ASP A 62 19.01 -10.28 20.32
N LEU A 63 18.45 -9.61 19.31
CA LEU A 63 17.16 -9.92 18.71
C LEU A 63 17.15 -9.53 17.22
N LYS A 64 16.98 -10.52 16.37
CA LYS A 64 16.71 -10.36 14.94
C LYS A 64 15.33 -10.93 14.66
N ALA A 65 14.47 -10.15 14.01
CA ALA A 65 13.16 -10.56 13.58
C ALA A 65 12.96 -10.17 12.12
N TYR A 66 12.57 -11.12 11.30
CA TYR A 66 12.32 -10.95 9.88
C TYR A 66 10.94 -11.50 9.54
N ALA A 67 10.21 -10.79 8.67
CA ALA A 67 8.99 -11.30 8.08
C ALA A 67 9.25 -11.74 6.63
N THR A 68 8.68 -12.86 6.23
CA THR A 68 8.77 -13.42 4.87
C THR A 68 7.38 -13.79 4.36
N ASN A 69 7.26 -14.10 3.06
CA ASN A 69 5.99 -14.45 2.43
C ASN A 69 4.87 -13.42 2.68
N ILE A 70 5.25 -12.13 2.72
CA ILE A 70 4.36 -11.06 3.16
C ILE A 70 3.31 -10.76 2.09
N LYS A 71 2.06 -10.66 2.53
CA LYS A 71 0.89 -10.22 1.78
C LYS A 71 0.20 -9.08 2.53
N LEU A 72 0.05 -7.94 1.86
CA LEU A 72 -0.69 -6.79 2.34
C LEU A 72 -2.08 -6.75 1.69
N TYR A 73 -3.11 -6.58 2.51
CA TYR A 73 -4.52 -6.43 2.12
C TYR A 73 -5.06 -5.07 2.58
N GLY A 74 -6.11 -4.59 1.92
CA GLY A 74 -6.78 -3.31 2.14
C GLY A 74 -6.17 -2.14 1.36
N PHE A 75 -5.01 -2.33 0.71
CA PHE A 75 -4.33 -1.27 -0.03
C PHE A 75 -5.14 -0.77 -1.24
N ALA A 76 -5.87 -1.66 -1.94
CA ALA A 76 -6.67 -1.27 -3.10
C ALA A 76 -7.93 -0.47 -2.73
N ASP A 77 -8.34 -0.47 -1.46
CA ASP A 77 -9.53 0.22 -0.96
C ASP A 77 -9.21 1.66 -0.50
N PHE A 78 -8.11 2.23 -0.99
CA PHE A 78 -7.72 3.62 -0.73
C PHE A 78 -8.81 4.62 -1.12
N LYS A 79 -8.91 5.71 -0.36
CA LYS A 79 -9.73 6.88 -0.66
C LYS A 79 -8.81 8.05 -0.96
N LEU A 80 -9.02 8.72 -2.09
CA LEU A 80 -8.29 9.93 -2.41
C LEU A 80 -8.72 11.04 -1.44
N THR A 81 -7.78 11.63 -0.73
CA THR A 81 -8.04 12.81 0.13
C THR A 81 -7.68 14.10 -0.60
N ASN A 82 -6.66 14.07 -1.46
CA ASN A 82 -6.26 15.19 -2.29
C ASN A 82 -5.71 14.71 -3.64
N VAL A 83 -5.91 15.50 -4.69
CA VAL A 83 -5.24 15.35 -5.99
C VAL A 83 -4.88 16.73 -6.48
N ASN A 84 -3.58 16.98 -6.67
CA ASN A 84 -3.08 18.23 -7.24
C ASN A 84 -2.11 17.94 -8.38
N VAL A 85 -2.48 18.39 -9.58
CA VAL A 85 -1.71 18.18 -10.80
C VAL A 85 -1.11 19.50 -11.25
N ASP A 86 0.20 19.61 -11.10
CA ASP A 86 0.99 20.73 -11.59
C ASP A 86 1.72 20.33 -12.88
N ILE A 87 1.10 20.65 -14.01
CA ILE A 87 1.67 20.35 -15.32
C ILE A 87 2.97 21.12 -15.57
N ALA A 88 3.06 22.36 -15.09
CA ALA A 88 4.21 23.23 -15.33
C ALA A 88 5.47 22.65 -14.68
N ASN A 89 5.34 22.17 -13.44
CA ASN A 89 6.42 21.56 -12.67
C ASN A 89 6.50 20.03 -12.83
N LYS A 90 5.63 19.43 -13.67
CA LYS A 90 5.54 17.97 -13.88
C LYS A 90 5.36 17.20 -12.56
N LYS A 91 4.59 17.77 -11.63
CA LYS A 91 4.38 17.23 -10.30
C LYS A 91 2.93 16.81 -10.13
N ILE A 92 2.73 15.66 -9.51
CA ILE A 92 1.40 15.20 -9.08
C ILE A 92 1.50 14.89 -7.60
N ASP A 93 0.76 15.63 -6.79
CA ASP A 93 0.60 15.34 -5.36
C ASP A 93 -0.72 14.60 -5.15
N VAL A 94 -0.65 13.41 -4.56
CA VAL A 94 -1.83 12.58 -4.28
C VAL A 94 -1.85 12.27 -2.79
N GLY A 95 -2.93 12.69 -2.14
CA GLY A 95 -3.25 12.28 -0.78
C GLY A 95 -4.14 11.03 -0.81
N VAL A 96 -3.77 10.01 -0.04
CA VAL A 96 -4.53 8.77 0.10
C VAL A 96 -4.81 8.49 1.58
N HIS A 97 -5.99 7.97 1.86
CA HIS A 97 -6.38 7.42 3.15
C HIS A 97 -6.78 5.96 2.97
N ILE A 98 -6.33 5.09 3.86
CA ILE A 98 -6.65 3.66 3.85
C ILE A 98 -7.22 3.33 5.23
N ASP A 99 -8.47 2.86 5.26
CA ASP A 99 -9.19 2.65 6.53
C ASP A 99 -8.61 1.49 7.34
N SER A 100 -8.15 0.44 6.66
CA SER A 100 -7.61 -0.76 7.30
C SER A 100 -6.55 -1.38 6.40
N LEU A 101 -5.38 -1.67 6.98
CA LEU A 101 -4.33 -2.45 6.35
C LEU A 101 -4.11 -3.72 7.16
N ARG A 102 -4.07 -4.86 6.48
CA ARG A 102 -3.77 -6.15 7.08
C ARG A 102 -2.53 -6.74 6.45
N LEU A 103 -1.51 -6.95 7.26
CA LEU A 103 -0.31 -7.68 6.90
C LEU A 103 -0.45 -9.13 7.36
N VAL A 104 -0.23 -10.07 6.44
CA VAL A 104 -0.11 -11.50 6.73
C VAL A 104 1.23 -11.96 6.18
N GLY A 105 2.01 -12.67 6.98
CA GLY A 105 3.30 -13.21 6.56
C GLY A 105 3.81 -14.19 7.60
N ASP A 106 4.86 -14.90 7.25
CA ASP A 106 5.60 -15.74 8.17
C ASP A 106 6.63 -14.90 8.91
N TYR A 107 7.02 -15.30 10.12
CA TYR A 107 8.04 -14.61 10.90
C TYR A 107 9.16 -15.58 11.29
N ASP A 108 10.39 -15.07 11.24
CA ASP A 108 11.59 -15.71 11.76
C ASP A 108 12.18 -14.81 12.83
N VAL A 109 12.25 -15.30 14.07
CA VAL A 109 12.75 -14.57 15.23
C VAL A 109 13.92 -15.34 15.83
N ASN A 110 15.10 -14.74 15.74
CA ASN A 110 16.34 -15.24 16.32
C ASN A 110 16.74 -14.34 17.48
N THR A 111 16.77 -14.87 18.69
CA THR A 111 17.13 -14.13 19.89
C THR A 111 18.19 -14.86 20.71
N ARG A 112 19.08 -14.09 21.34
CA ARG A 112 20.06 -14.59 22.29
C ARG A 112 19.65 -14.18 23.70
N VAL A 113 18.98 -15.08 24.42
CA VAL A 113 18.64 -14.86 25.84
C VAL A 113 19.81 -15.29 26.70
N VAL A 114 20.43 -14.34 27.43
CA VAL A 114 21.62 -14.63 28.26
C VAL A 114 21.30 -14.71 29.77
N VAL A 115 20.06 -14.45 30.22
CA VAL A 115 19.74 -14.42 31.67
C VAL A 115 18.31 -14.91 31.99
N PRO A 116 18.11 -15.78 33.01
CA PRO A 116 16.77 -16.25 33.41
C PRO A 116 15.99 -15.19 34.20
N VAL A 117 14.73 -14.97 33.82
CA VAL A 117 13.80 -14.06 34.52
C VAL A 117 12.88 -14.87 35.41
N ASN A 118 12.97 -14.68 36.72
CA ASN A 118 12.08 -15.29 37.72
C ASN A 118 11.29 -14.18 38.44
N VAL A 119 9.98 -14.08 38.17
CA VAL A 119 9.08 -13.09 38.80
C VAL A 119 7.77 -13.75 39.20
N LYS A 120 7.28 -13.45 40.41
CA LYS A 120 5.94 -13.81 40.89
C LYS A 120 5.24 -12.56 41.42
N GLY A 121 3.99 -12.35 41.04
CA GLY A 121 3.17 -11.24 41.52
C GLY A 121 1.69 -11.42 41.14
N PRO A 122 0.76 -10.78 41.88
CA PRO A 122 -0.65 -10.81 41.52
C PRO A 122 -0.92 -9.98 40.26
N VAL A 123 -1.86 -10.44 39.44
CA VAL A 123 -2.38 -9.71 38.27
C VAL A 123 -3.88 -9.47 38.49
N GLN A 124 -4.30 -8.22 38.34
CA GLN A 124 -5.69 -7.82 38.25
C GLN A 124 -5.84 -6.94 37.00
N ILE A 125 -6.80 -7.27 36.15
CA ILE A 125 -7.13 -6.52 34.93
C ILE A 125 -8.62 -6.19 35.02
N ASP A 126 -8.92 -4.91 35.18
CA ASP A 126 -10.27 -4.38 35.06
C ASP A 126 -10.40 -3.72 33.67
N VAL A 127 -11.52 -3.97 32.98
CA VAL A 127 -11.83 -3.41 31.64
C VAL A 127 -12.64 -2.14 31.78
#